data_AF-A0AAD3P796-F1
#
_entry.id   AF-A0AAD3P796-F1
#
_cell.length_a   1.000
_cell.length_b   1.000
_cell.length_c   1.000
_cell.angle_alpha   90.00
_cell.angle_beta   90.00
_cell.angle_gamma   90.00
#
_symmetry.space_group_name_H-M   'P 1'
#
loop_
_entity.id
_entity.type
_entity.pdbx_description
1 polymer ?
#
loop_
_entity_poly.entity_id
_entity_poly.type
_entity_poly.pdbx_seq_one_letter_code
_entity_poly.pdbx_strand_id
1 'polypeptide(L)'
;MALSGAHTIGHSHCFLFLPQLFPTQDPNMDKTFANRLKLTCPTTNSTNTTVIDKYYVDLMNRQGLFTSDQDLYIDKRTKGVVTSFAVDQALFFDKFVFAMIKMGQLSVLTGTQGEVRNNCSAKNFDYFIGLRSTMEDSDRKELASGYY
;
A
#
# COMPACT_ATOMS: atom_id res chain seq x y z
N MET A 1 8.06 2.32 -8.63
CA MET A 1 8.87 1.18 -9.08
C MET A 1 9.55 0.47 -7.94
N ALA A 2 10.55 1.06 -7.27
CA ALA A 2 11.22 0.39 -6.15
C ALA A 2 10.23 0.00 -5.04
N LEU A 3 9.38 0.93 -4.57
CA LEU A 3 8.36 0.61 -3.56
C LEU A 3 7.35 -0.45 -4.00
N SER A 4 7.04 -0.54 -5.30
CA SER A 4 6.16 -1.59 -5.84
C SER A 4 6.76 -2.99 -5.64
N GLY A 5 8.10 -3.08 -5.55
CA GLY A 5 8.82 -4.30 -5.18
C GLY A 5 8.51 -4.82 -3.77
N ALA A 6 7.84 -4.04 -2.91
CA ALA A 6 7.33 -4.53 -1.64
C ALA A 6 6.32 -5.69 -1.80
N HIS A 7 5.68 -5.80 -2.97
CA HIS A 7 4.82 -6.93 -3.32
C HIS A 7 5.60 -8.25 -3.49
N THR A 8 6.92 -8.30 -3.29
CA THR A 8 7.68 -9.56 -3.27
C THR A 8 7.37 -10.45 -2.07
N ILE A 9 6.68 -9.93 -1.04
CA ILE A 9 6.25 -10.69 0.14
C ILE A 9 4.78 -10.38 0.39
N GLY A 10 3.95 -11.41 0.52
CA GLY A 10 2.59 -11.24 1.01
C GLY A 10 1.58 -12.18 0.38
N HIS A 11 0.32 -11.94 0.74
CA HIS A 11 -0.83 -12.61 0.17
C HIS A 11 -1.77 -11.56 -0.43
N SER A 12 -2.43 -11.93 -1.52
CA SER A 12 -3.48 -11.12 -2.11
C SER A 12 -4.77 -11.89 -2.18
N HIS A 13 -5.87 -11.23 -1.85
CA HIS A 13 -7.21 -11.77 -2.06
C HIS A 13 -7.60 -11.73 -3.54
N CYS A 14 -8.41 -12.70 -3.98
CA CYS A 14 -8.88 -12.80 -5.36
C CYS A 14 -9.50 -11.49 -5.86
N PHE A 15 -10.35 -10.84 -5.06
CA PHE A 15 -11.12 -9.66 -5.49
C PHE A 15 -10.26 -8.50 -6.03
N LEU A 16 -8.98 -8.44 -5.63
CA LEU A 16 -8.05 -7.41 -6.09
C LEU A 16 -7.57 -7.63 -7.54
N PHE A 17 -7.66 -8.84 -8.09
CA PHE A 17 -7.16 -9.18 -9.43
C PHE A 17 -8.17 -9.91 -10.32
N LEU A 18 -9.37 -10.24 -9.81
CA LEU A 18 -10.46 -10.82 -10.61
C LEU A 18 -10.79 -10.07 -11.92
N PRO A 19 -10.73 -8.72 -12.00
CA PRO A 19 -10.96 -8.01 -13.25
C PRO A 19 -10.00 -8.39 -14.40
N GLN A 20 -8.83 -8.96 -14.08
CA GLN A 20 -7.88 -9.45 -15.08
C GLN A 20 -8.17 -10.90 -15.52
N LEU A 21 -9.03 -11.63 -14.81
CA LEU A 21 -9.34 -13.04 -15.09
C LEU A 21 -10.71 -13.22 -15.76
N PHE A 22 -11.68 -12.35 -15.45
CA PHE A 22 -13.08 -12.47 -15.85
C PHE A 22 -13.71 -11.13 -16.25
N PRO A 23 -14.72 -11.13 -17.15
CA PRO A 23 -15.18 -12.29 -17.95
C PRO A 23 -14.17 -12.67 -19.04
N THR A 24 -13.37 -11.71 -19.47
CA THR A 24 -12.28 -11.90 -20.44
C THR A 24 -10.96 -11.72 -19.73
N GLN A 25 -10.04 -12.64 -19.97
CA GLN A 25 -8.70 -12.57 -19.41
C GLN A 25 -7.90 -11.43 -20.04
N ASP A 26 -7.12 -10.70 -19.23
CA ASP A 26 -6.19 -9.68 -19.71
C ASP A 26 -5.21 -10.30 -20.72
N PRO A 27 -5.10 -9.76 -21.95
CA PRO A 27 -4.19 -10.27 -22.97
C PRO A 27 -2.71 -10.12 -22.61
N ASN A 28 -2.37 -9.24 -21.67
CA ASN A 28 -1.00 -9.03 -21.21
C ASN A 28 -0.54 -10.03 -20.15
N MET A 29 -1.47 -10.81 -19.57
CA MET A 29 -1.18 -11.82 -18.56
C MET A 29 -0.83 -13.17 -19.20
N ASP A 30 0.18 -13.84 -18.68
CA ASP A 30 0.55 -15.19 -19.10
C ASP A 30 -0.63 -16.16 -18.93
N LYS A 31 -0.87 -16.98 -19.96
CA LYS A 31 -2.03 -17.89 -19.99
C LYS A 31 -1.91 -18.99 -18.95
N THR A 32 -0.70 -19.53 -18.75
CA THR A 32 -0.47 -20.58 -17.76
C THR A 32 -0.68 -20.04 -16.35
N PHE A 33 -0.17 -18.84 -16.08
CA PHE A 33 -0.39 -18.15 -14.81
C PHE A 33 -1.87 -17.84 -14.57
N ALA A 34 -2.58 -17.28 -15.54
CA ALA A 34 -4.00 -17.00 -15.42
C ALA A 34 -4.82 -18.27 -15.14
N ASN A 35 -4.49 -19.39 -15.79
CA ASN A 35 -5.13 -20.67 -15.50
C ASN A 35 -4.85 -21.15 -14.08
N ARG A 36 -3.62 -20.99 -13.57
CA ARG A 36 -3.27 -21.28 -12.17
C ARG A 36 -4.08 -20.40 -11.21
N LEU A 37 -4.20 -19.10 -11.49
CA LEU A 37 -5.02 -18.20 -10.68
C LEU A 37 -6.51 -18.56 -10.71
N LYS A 38 -7.04 -19.04 -11.84
CA LYS A 38 -8.43 -19.54 -11.93
C LYS A 38 -8.66 -20.81 -11.12
N LEU A 39 -7.64 -21.64 -10.88
CA LEU A 39 -7.77 -22.76 -9.94
C LEU A 39 -7.91 -22.28 -8.49
N THR A 40 -7.20 -21.20 -8.13
CA THR A 40 -7.30 -20.56 -6.80
C THR A 40 -8.57 -19.72 -6.66
N CYS A 41 -8.98 -19.05 -7.73
CA CYS A 41 -10.09 -18.10 -7.79
C CYS A 41 -11.06 -18.49 -8.94
N PRO A 42 -11.87 -19.54 -8.74
CA PRO A 42 -12.69 -20.13 -9.82
C PRO A 42 -13.85 -19.23 -10.27
N THR A 43 -14.29 -18.30 -9.43
CA THR A 43 -15.45 -17.43 -9.71
C THR A 43 -15.17 -15.98 -9.33
N THR A 44 -16.04 -15.06 -9.78
CA THR A 44 -16.00 -13.63 -9.44
C THR A 44 -16.27 -13.33 -7.96
N ASN A 45 -16.72 -14.31 -7.18
CA ASN A 45 -17.01 -14.17 -5.75
C ASN A 45 -16.02 -14.96 -4.87
N SER A 46 -14.88 -15.37 -5.45
CA SER A 46 -13.86 -16.12 -4.72
C SER A 46 -13.26 -15.24 -3.61
N THR A 47 -13.14 -15.79 -2.40
CA THR A 47 -12.56 -15.12 -1.22
C THR A 47 -11.17 -15.62 -0.88
N ASN A 48 -10.66 -16.58 -1.67
CA ASN A 48 -9.36 -17.19 -1.50
C ASN A 48 -8.22 -16.17 -1.61
N THR A 49 -7.05 -16.55 -1.11
CA THR A 49 -5.81 -15.80 -1.23
C THR A 49 -4.79 -16.55 -2.07
N THR A 50 -3.89 -15.80 -2.71
CA THR A 50 -2.72 -16.32 -3.40
C THR A 50 -1.46 -15.65 -2.86
N VAL A 51 -0.35 -16.38 -2.86
CA VAL A 51 0.97 -15.86 -2.45
C VAL A 51 1.57 -15.09 -3.62
N ILE A 52 2.21 -13.96 -3.32
CA ILE A 52 3.04 -13.23 -4.29
C ILE A 52 4.51 -13.60 -4.02
N ASP A 53 5.23 -14.01 -5.06
CA ASP A 53 6.65 -14.38 -4.99
C ASP A 53 7.44 -13.66 -6.09
N LYS A 54 8.77 -13.55 -5.94
CA LYS A 54 9.73 -13.08 -6.97
C LYS A 54 9.25 -11.96 -7.90
N TYR A 55 8.83 -10.84 -7.30
CA TYR A 55 8.12 -9.74 -7.96
C TYR A 55 8.61 -9.35 -9.37
N TYR A 56 9.85 -8.84 -9.52
CA TYR A 56 10.30 -8.32 -10.83
C TYR A 56 10.54 -9.41 -11.89
N VAL A 57 10.88 -10.63 -11.47
CA VAL A 57 11.01 -11.79 -12.37
C VAL A 57 9.64 -12.17 -12.91
N ASP A 58 8.62 -12.17 -12.04
CA ASP A 58 7.23 -12.46 -12.42
C ASP A 58 6.71 -11.41 -13.42
N LEU A 59 7.03 -10.13 -13.23
CA LEU A 59 6.65 -9.09 -14.19
C LEU A 59 7.21 -9.32 -15.60
N MET A 60 8.48 -9.74 -15.69
CA MET A 60 9.12 -10.07 -16.96
C MET A 60 8.46 -11.27 -17.66
N ASN A 61 7.95 -12.20 -16.87
CA ASN A 61 7.24 -13.40 -17.34
C ASN A 61 5.74 -13.16 -17.60
N ARG A 62 5.26 -11.92 -17.49
CA ARG A 62 3.83 -11.56 -17.60
C ARG A 62 2.96 -12.20 -16.50
N GLN A 63 3.53 -12.38 -15.32
CA GLN A 63 2.91 -12.98 -14.14
C GLN A 63 2.67 -11.95 -13.03
N GLY A 64 2.61 -10.66 -13.36
CA GLY A 64 2.19 -9.61 -12.42
C GLY A 64 0.75 -9.83 -11.98
N LEU A 65 0.52 -9.88 -10.67
CA LEU A 65 -0.80 -10.19 -10.13
C LEU A 65 -1.79 -9.06 -10.31
N PHE A 66 -1.37 -7.82 -10.12
CA PHE A 66 -2.18 -6.63 -10.30
C PHE A 66 -1.88 -5.94 -11.63
N THR A 67 -2.88 -5.30 -12.25
CA THR A 67 -2.68 -4.50 -13.46
C THR A 67 -1.61 -3.42 -13.23
N SER A 68 -1.64 -2.76 -12.07
CA SER A 68 -0.64 -1.76 -11.68
C SER A 68 0.78 -2.30 -11.63
N ASP A 69 0.94 -3.59 -11.35
CA ASP A 69 2.25 -4.25 -11.31
C ASP A 69 2.68 -4.62 -12.72
N GLN A 70 1.80 -5.26 -13.50
CA GLN A 70 2.10 -5.68 -14.86
C GLN A 70 2.37 -4.49 -15.79
N ASP A 71 1.69 -3.37 -15.56
CA ASP A 71 1.89 -2.12 -16.29
C ASP A 71 3.30 -1.55 -16.13
N LEU A 72 3.99 -1.80 -15.00
CA LEU A 72 5.39 -1.39 -14.82
C LEU A 72 6.31 -2.02 -15.87
N TYR A 73 6.00 -3.23 -16.34
CA TYR A 73 6.79 -3.88 -17.38
C TYR A 73 6.29 -3.58 -18.80
N ILE A 74 5.00 -3.26 -18.96
CA ILE A 74 4.42 -2.90 -20.26
C ILE A 74 4.84 -1.48 -20.67
N ASP A 75 4.82 -0.52 -19.75
CA ASP A 75 5.14 0.87 -20.03
C ASP A 75 6.64 1.04 -20.33
N LYS A 76 6.93 1.66 -21.49
CA LYS A 76 8.30 1.88 -21.98
C LYS A 76 9.17 2.68 -21.00
N ARG A 77 8.56 3.58 -20.21
CA ARG A 77 9.25 4.44 -19.24
C ARG A 77 9.78 3.66 -18.03
N THR A 78 9.10 2.57 -17.67
CA THR A 78 9.38 1.81 -16.44
C THR A 78 10.01 0.44 -16.73
N LYS A 79 9.79 -0.10 -17.94
CA LYS A 79 10.30 -1.41 -18.36
C LYS A 79 11.79 -1.61 -18.12
N GLY A 80 12.63 -0.64 -18.48
CA GLY A 80 14.08 -0.73 -18.31
C GLY A 80 14.49 -0.89 -16.84
N VAL A 81 13.82 -0.19 -15.93
CA VAL A 81 14.09 -0.29 -14.49
C VAL A 81 13.60 -1.63 -13.94
N VAL A 82 12.43 -2.11 -14.36
CA VAL A 82 11.93 -3.45 -14.00
C VAL A 82 12.93 -4.53 -14.41
N THR A 83 13.43 -4.49 -15.65
CA THR A 83 14.46 -5.43 -16.11
C THR A 83 15.74 -5.32 -15.30
N SER A 84 16.21 -4.12 -14.98
CA SER A 84 17.41 -3.95 -14.15
C SER A 84 17.27 -4.57 -12.75
N PHE A 85 16.11 -4.42 -12.12
CA PHE A 85 15.84 -4.98 -10.80
C PHE A 85 15.64 -6.49 -10.81
N ALA A 86 15.13 -7.05 -11.91
CA ALA A 86 15.01 -8.50 -12.07
C ALA A 86 16.38 -9.18 -12.29
N VAL A 87 17.30 -8.52 -12.97
CA VAL A 87 18.65 -9.04 -13.26
C VAL A 87 19.60 -8.82 -12.09
N ASP A 88 19.50 -7.69 -11.41
CA ASP A 88 20.37 -7.30 -10.30
C ASP A 88 19.54 -7.02 -9.03
N GLN A 89 19.47 -8.03 -8.16
CA GLN A 89 18.77 -7.95 -6.88
C GLN A 89 19.44 -6.97 -5.90
N ALA A 90 20.77 -6.81 -5.96
CA ALA A 90 21.48 -5.88 -5.08
C ALA A 90 21.14 -4.43 -5.45
N LEU A 91 21.06 -4.13 -6.75
CA LEU A 91 20.58 -2.84 -7.25
C LEU A 91 19.14 -2.56 -6.82
N PHE A 92 18.25 -3.57 -6.88
CA PHE A 92 16.89 -3.42 -6.37
C PHE A 92 16.89 -3.02 -4.88
N PHE A 93 17.61 -3.76 -4.03
CA PHE A 93 17.64 -3.48 -2.59
C PHE A 93 18.22 -2.10 -2.28
N ASP A 94 19.28 -1.67 -2.97
CA ASP A 94 19.82 -0.32 -2.85
C ASP A 94 18.73 0.74 -3.11
N LYS A 95 18.03 0.63 -4.25
CA LYS A 95 16.97 1.58 -4.61
C LYS A 95 15.74 1.48 -3.70
N PHE A 96 15.45 0.29 -3.17
CA PHE A 96 14.36 0.08 -2.23
C PHE A 96 14.60 0.84 -0.92
N VAL A 97 15.82 0.74 -0.35
CA VAL A 97 16.20 1.47 0.87
C VAL A 97 16.05 2.97 0.69
N PHE A 98 16.61 3.52 -0.40
CA PHE A 98 16.46 4.96 -0.69
C PHE A 98 14.99 5.38 -0.85
N ALA A 99 14.17 4.57 -1.51
CA ALA A 99 12.76 4.87 -1.69
C ALA A 99 11.98 4.83 -0.36
N MET A 100 12.27 3.87 0.52
CA MET A 100 11.66 3.76 1.83
C MET A 100 12.02 4.94 2.75
N ILE A 101 13.28 5.39 2.73
CA ILE A 101 13.70 6.59 3.48
C ILE A 101 12.91 7.82 3.01
N LYS A 102 12.82 8.04 1.69
CA LYS A 102 12.07 9.18 1.14
C LYS A 102 10.58 9.10 1.47
N MET A 103 9.98 7.91 1.38
CA MET A 103 8.56 7.71 1.69
C MET A 103 8.27 7.96 3.17
N GLY A 104 9.14 7.50 4.07
CA GLY A 104 9.00 7.70 5.52
C GLY A 104 9.17 9.16 5.98
N GLN A 105 9.59 10.05 5.09
CA GLN A 105 9.77 11.49 5.37
C GLN A 105 8.63 12.35 4.81
N LEU A 106 7.62 11.76 4.16
CA LEU A 106 6.50 12.51 3.61
C LEU A 106 5.59 13.03 4.73
N SER A 107 5.38 14.35 4.76
CA SER A 107 4.42 15.02 5.64
C SER A 107 4.56 14.67 7.13
N VAL A 108 5.79 14.42 7.59
CA VAL A 108 6.07 14.07 8.98
C VAL A 108 5.83 15.26 9.91
N LEU A 109 5.30 14.97 11.10
CA LEU A 109 5.18 15.96 12.17
C LEU A 109 6.51 16.04 12.92
N THR A 110 7.03 17.25 13.10
CA THR A 110 8.35 17.49 13.71
C THR A 110 8.30 18.51 14.85
N GLY A 111 9.29 18.47 15.74
CA GLY A 111 9.33 19.37 16.89
C GLY A 111 8.12 19.17 17.81
N THR A 112 7.33 20.23 17.99
CA THR A 112 6.12 20.22 18.81
C THR A 112 4.83 19.96 18.01
N GLN A 113 4.95 19.56 16.73
CA GLN A 113 3.81 19.19 15.92
C GLN A 113 3.38 17.75 16.29
N GLY A 114 2.12 17.59 16.69
CA GLY A 114 1.57 16.28 17.10
C GLY A 114 1.93 15.88 18.53
N GLU A 115 1.97 14.57 18.79
CA GLU A 115 2.24 14.01 20.11
C GLU A 115 2.90 12.62 20.01
N VAL A 116 3.62 12.21 21.05
CA VAL A 116 4.02 10.81 21.24
C VAL A 116 2.88 10.08 21.94
N ARG A 117 2.19 9.19 21.24
CA ARG A 117 1.00 8.50 21.75
C ARG A 117 1.39 7.41 22.76
N ASN A 118 0.68 7.37 23.88
CA ASN A 118 0.76 6.25 24.84
C ASN A 118 0.04 4.99 24.32
N ASN A 119 -0.94 5.17 23.44
CA ASN A 119 -1.65 4.11 22.74
C ASN A 119 -1.76 4.51 21.26
N CYS A 120 -1.17 3.74 20.34
CA CYS A 120 -1.17 4.08 18.91
C CYS A 120 -2.59 4.25 18.32
N SER A 121 -3.57 3.55 18.89
CA SER A 121 -4.97 3.53 18.47
C SER A 121 -5.80 4.71 18.99
N ALA A 122 -5.26 5.53 19.89
CA ALA A 122 -5.97 6.66 20.48
C ALA A 122 -5.07 7.90 20.58
N LYS A 123 -5.68 9.09 20.51
CA LYS A 123 -4.95 10.31 20.90
C LYS A 123 -4.75 10.32 22.41
N ASN A 124 -3.70 10.96 22.89
CA ASN A 124 -3.57 11.17 24.33
C ASN A 124 -4.74 12.05 24.80
N PHE A 125 -5.21 11.76 26.01
CA PHE A 125 -6.32 12.50 26.58
C PHE A 125 -5.83 13.87 27.04
N ASP A 126 -6.31 14.92 26.36
CA ASP A 126 -6.17 16.29 26.86
C ASP A 126 -7.33 16.58 27.81
N TYR A 127 -7.00 16.65 29.11
CA TYR A 127 -7.97 16.91 30.17
C TYR A 127 -8.71 18.24 29.96
N PHE A 128 -8.08 19.25 29.35
CA PHE A 128 -8.68 20.54 29.06
C PHE A 128 -9.67 20.48 27.88
N ILE A 129 -9.36 19.76 26.81
CA ILE A 129 -10.28 19.56 25.68
C ILE A 129 -11.42 18.62 26.08
N GLY A 130 -11.13 17.58 26.87
CA GLY A 130 -12.11 16.66 27.45
C GLY A 130 -13.15 17.41 28.29
N LEU A 131 -12.70 18.22 29.25
CA LEU A 131 -13.58 19.08 30.06
C LEU A 131 -14.42 20.01 29.18
N ARG A 132 -13.83 20.68 28.18
CA ARG A 132 -14.55 21.59 27.28
C ARG A 132 -15.59 20.90 26.39
N SER A 133 -15.41 19.60 26.12
CA SER A 133 -16.37 18.80 25.34
C SER A 133 -17.57 18.33 26.16
N THR A 134 -17.43 18.28 27.48
CA THR A 134 -18.47 17.86 28.43
C THR A 134 -19.15 19.02 29.16
N MET A 135 -18.60 20.23 29.08
CA MET A 135 -19.16 21.45 29.68
C MET A 135 -20.33 22.00 28.86
N GLU A 136 -21.41 22.38 29.55
CA GLU A 136 -22.57 23.04 28.94
C GLU A 136 -22.17 24.42 28.37
N ASP A 137 -22.88 24.89 27.34
CA ASP A 137 -22.54 26.15 26.64
C ASP A 137 -22.60 27.40 27.54
N SER A 138 -23.30 27.32 28.67
CA SER A 138 -23.32 28.30 29.76
C SER A 138 -21.94 28.47 30.41
N ASP A 139 -21.28 27.37 30.76
CA ASP A 139 -19.99 27.38 31.46
C ASP A 139 -18.83 27.72 30.51
N ARG A 140 -19.00 27.44 29.21
CA ARG A 140 -18.07 27.82 28.15
C ARG A 140 -17.88 29.34 28.05
N LYS A 141 -18.94 30.12 28.32
CA LYS A 141 -18.91 31.59 28.27
C LYS A 141 -18.20 32.20 29.48
N GLU A 142 -18.27 31.54 30.64
CA GLU A 142 -17.64 32.03 31.87
C GLU A 142 -16.09 31.91 31.79
N LEU A 143 -15.58 30.81 31.23
CA LEU A 143 -14.14 30.62 30.99
C LEU A 143 -13.55 31.59 29.96
N ALA A 144 -14.35 32.09 29.00
CA ALA A 144 -13.90 33.07 28.01
C ALA A 144 -13.82 34.50 28.57
N SER A 145 -14.59 34.80 29.63
CA SER A 145 -14.59 36.11 30.30
C SER A 145 -13.52 36.25 31.39
N GLY A 146 -12.92 35.14 31.85
CA GLY A 146 -11.86 35.14 32.87
C GLY A 146 -10.43 35.38 32.35
N TYR A 147 -10.27 35.70 31.06
CA TYR A 147 -8.98 36.00 30.42
C TYR A 147 -8.86 37.47 29.96
N TYR A 148 -9.66 38.37 30.55
CA TYR A 148 -9.44 39.82 30.54
C TYR A 148 -9.29 40.36 31.96
#